data_AF-A0A354IZ88-F1
#
_entry.id   AF-A0A354IZ88-F1
#
_cell.length_a   1.000
_cell.length_b   1.000
_cell.length_c   1.000
_cell.angle_alpha   90.00
_cell.angle_beta   90.00
_cell.angle_gamma   90.00
#
_symmetry.space_group_name_H-M   'P 1'
#
loop_
_entity.id
_entity.type
_entity.pdbx_description
1 polymer ?
#
loop_
_entity_poly.entity_id
_entity_poly.type
_entity_poly.pdbx_seq_one_letter_code
_entity_poly.pdbx_strand_id
1 'polypeptide(L)'
;AGGGHGARAALVTPHEDRRFDLVVIADGAASTLPAQVGLAVASTVYEWGALWAMFDVADWAGQALLEQRYGGTRRMYGLMPTARIKDKLRLSLFWSLPCAGYAAWQARSIEDWKAELLDLWPESSPVVEQIVGHEQFAL
;
A
#
# COMPACT_ATOMS: atom_id res chain seq x y z
N ALA A 1 -39.60 22.48 -31.33
CA ALA A 1 -38.80 22.58 -30.10
C ALA A 1 -38.07 21.25 -29.90
N GLY A 2 -36.79 21.17 -30.28
CA GLY A 2 -36.00 19.95 -30.17
C GLY A 2 -35.46 19.82 -28.75
N GLY A 3 -36.08 18.97 -27.94
CA GLY A 3 -35.56 18.61 -26.62
C GLY A 3 -34.36 17.69 -26.81
N GLY A 4 -33.16 18.25 -26.83
CA GLY A 4 -31.92 17.47 -26.81
C GLY A 4 -31.81 16.75 -25.46
N HIS A 5 -32.19 15.47 -25.42
CA HIS A 5 -31.79 14.60 -24.33
C HIS A 5 -30.25 14.56 -24.34
N GLY A 6 -29.62 15.20 -23.35
CA GLY A 6 -28.19 15.11 -23.16
C GLY A 6 -27.74 13.65 -23.10
N ALA A 7 -26.53 13.37 -23.57
CA ALA A 7 -25.98 12.01 -23.58
C ALA A 7 -26.11 11.38 -22.17
N ARG A 8 -26.84 10.26 -22.07
CA ARG A 8 -26.96 9.48 -20.83
C ARG A 8 -25.84 8.45 -20.75
N ALA A 9 -25.29 8.25 -19.57
CA ALA A 9 -24.31 7.21 -19.33
C ALA A 9 -24.96 5.83 -19.46
N ALA A 10 -24.21 4.88 -20.00
CA ALA A 10 -24.64 3.52 -20.27
C ALA A 10 -23.69 2.53 -19.63
N LEU A 11 -24.22 1.56 -18.89
CA LEU A 11 -23.48 0.38 -18.48
C LEU A 11 -23.98 -0.79 -19.33
N VAL A 12 -23.06 -1.41 -20.08
CA VAL A 12 -23.35 -2.55 -20.95
C VAL A 12 -22.52 -3.73 -20.47
N THR A 13 -23.20 -4.81 -20.12
CA THR A 13 -22.61 -6.12 -19.78
C THR A 13 -23.24 -7.19 -20.69
N PRO A 14 -22.71 -8.43 -20.72
CA PRO A 14 -23.32 -9.51 -21.51
C PRO A 14 -24.79 -9.81 -21.18
N HIS A 15 -25.25 -9.43 -19.98
CA HIS A 15 -26.59 -9.75 -19.48
C HIS A 15 -27.46 -8.52 -19.22
N GLU A 16 -26.92 -7.30 -19.30
CA GLU A 16 -27.62 -6.08 -18.87
C GLU A 16 -27.20 -4.88 -19.71
N ASP A 17 -28.19 -4.11 -20.17
CA ASP A 17 -28.01 -2.75 -20.69
C ASP A 17 -28.83 -1.82 -19.78
N ARG A 18 -28.15 -0.92 -19.06
CA ARG A 18 -28.79 0.09 -18.21
C ARG A 18 -28.28 1.49 -18.48
N ARG A 19 -29.21 2.44 -18.37
CA ARG A 19 -28.96 3.87 -18.54
C ARG A 19 -29.05 4.59 -17.20
N PHE A 20 -28.14 5.54 -17.00
CA PHE A 20 -28.05 6.37 -15.81
C PHE A 20 -27.85 7.83 -16.20
N ASP A 21 -28.28 8.75 -15.34
CA ASP A 21 -27.98 10.18 -15.51
C ASP A 21 -26.52 10.51 -15.11
N LEU A 22 -25.88 9.66 -14.30
CA LEU A 22 -24.46 9.77 -13.90
C LEU A 22 -23.87 8.38 -13.59
N VAL A 23 -22.62 8.16 -13.97
CA VAL A 23 -21.80 6.99 -13.55
C VAL A 23 -20.50 7.52 -12.92
N VAL A 24 -20.10 6.92 -11.80
CA VAL A 24 -18.83 7.20 -11.11
C VAL A 24 -17.93 5.97 -11.23
N ILE A 25 -16.73 6.16 -11.77
CA ILE A 25 -15.70 5.12 -11.86
C ILE A 25 -14.79 5.26 -10.63
N ALA A 26 -14.83 4.27 -9.74
CA ALA A 26 -14.09 4.24 -8.47
C ALA A 26 -13.53 2.83 -8.18
N ASP A 27 -13.13 2.11 -9.22
CA ASP A 27 -12.69 0.71 -9.20
C ASP A 27 -11.15 0.53 -9.18
N GLY A 28 -10.42 1.59 -8.81
CA GLY A 28 -8.99 1.53 -8.47
C GLY A 28 -8.04 1.81 -9.63
N ALA A 29 -6.75 1.88 -9.31
CA ALA A 29 -5.69 2.29 -10.24
C ALA A 29 -5.43 1.30 -11.38
N ALA A 30 -5.83 0.03 -11.21
CA ALA A 30 -5.74 -1.01 -12.24
C ALA A 30 -7.00 -1.07 -13.14
N SER A 31 -7.93 -0.11 -13.00
CA SER A 31 -9.16 -0.09 -13.79
C SER A 31 -8.89 0.05 -15.28
N THR A 32 -9.66 -0.70 -16.07
CA THR A 32 -9.73 -0.54 -17.53
C THR A 32 -10.89 0.34 -17.98
N LEU A 33 -11.83 0.67 -17.08
CA LEU A 33 -13.06 1.40 -17.41
C LEU A 33 -12.80 2.81 -17.95
N PRO A 34 -11.87 3.63 -17.38
CA PRO A 34 -11.57 4.95 -17.94
C PRO A 34 -11.17 4.89 -19.41
N ALA A 35 -10.38 3.89 -19.82
CA ALA A 35 -9.98 3.73 -21.21
C ALA A 35 -11.16 3.40 -22.14
N GLN A 36 -12.10 2.57 -21.68
CA GLN A 36 -13.28 2.19 -22.46
C GLN A 36 -14.22 3.36 -22.76
N VAL A 37 -14.19 4.41 -21.93
CA VAL A 37 -15.03 5.61 -22.09
C VAL A 37 -14.25 6.85 -22.53
N GLY A 38 -13.01 6.69 -22.99
CA GLY A 38 -12.18 7.79 -23.48
C GLY A 38 -11.69 8.76 -22.38
N LEU A 39 -11.71 8.32 -21.13
CA LEU A 39 -11.24 9.05 -19.95
C LEU A 39 -9.88 8.53 -19.44
N ALA A 40 -9.17 7.72 -20.23
CA ALA A 40 -7.83 7.27 -19.86
C ALA A 40 -6.88 8.46 -19.73
N VAL A 41 -6.15 8.47 -18.61
CA VAL A 41 -5.07 9.41 -18.36
C VAL A 41 -3.76 8.63 -18.35
N ALA A 42 -2.70 9.25 -18.88
CA ALA A 42 -1.36 8.67 -18.79
C ALA A 42 -0.99 8.44 -17.31
N SER A 43 -0.66 7.20 -16.99
CA SER A 43 -0.17 6.79 -15.67
C SER A 43 1.19 6.13 -15.85
N THR A 44 2.18 6.59 -15.09
CA THR A 44 3.51 5.96 -15.06
C THR A 44 3.61 5.18 -13.77
N VAL A 45 3.97 3.91 -13.89
CA VAL A 45 4.19 3.05 -12.72
C VAL A 45 5.39 3.59 -11.95
N TYR A 46 5.22 3.82 -10.66
CA TYR A 46 6.33 4.19 -9.79
C TYR A 46 7.33 3.04 -9.71
N GLU A 47 8.62 3.36 -9.85
CA GLU A 47 9.70 2.37 -9.76
C GLU A 47 9.92 1.85 -8.32
N TRP A 48 9.22 2.44 -7.35
CA TRP A 48 9.29 2.14 -5.93
C TRP A 48 7.99 1.52 -5.45
N GLY A 49 8.12 0.41 -4.73
CA GLY A 49 7.05 -0.19 -3.93
C GLY A 49 7.32 -0.02 -2.44
N ALA A 50 6.37 -0.49 -1.63
CA ALA A 50 6.48 -0.49 -0.18
C ALA A 50 6.15 -1.88 0.36
N LEU A 51 7.16 -2.55 0.91
CA LEU A 51 6.91 -3.76 1.68
C LEU A 51 6.11 -3.38 2.92
N TRP A 52 5.02 -4.07 3.21
CA TRP A 52 4.23 -3.78 4.39
C TRP A 52 3.70 -5.04 5.09
N ALA A 53 3.60 -4.94 6.42
CA ALA A 53 3.05 -5.96 7.31
C ALA A 53 2.50 -5.30 8.58
N MET A 54 1.69 -6.02 9.36
CA MET A 54 1.14 -5.52 10.62
C MET A 54 1.62 -6.35 11.81
N PHE A 55 1.95 -5.67 12.91
CA PHE A 55 2.43 -6.30 14.13
C PHE A 55 1.72 -5.73 15.36
N ASP A 56 1.44 -6.59 16.35
CA ASP A 56 0.78 -6.20 17.58
C ASP A 56 1.81 -6.11 18.72
N VAL A 57 2.03 -4.91 19.25
CA VAL A 57 3.01 -4.62 20.31
C VAL A 57 2.31 -4.16 21.59
N ALA A 58 2.82 -4.56 22.75
CA ALA A 58 2.28 -4.11 24.04
C ALA A 58 2.70 -2.67 24.35
N ASP A 59 4.00 -2.39 24.21
CA ASP A 59 4.58 -1.09 24.53
C ASP A 59 5.20 -0.47 23.27
N TRP A 60 4.65 0.67 22.86
CA TRP A 60 5.21 1.53 21.83
C TRP A 60 5.15 2.96 22.32
N ALA A 61 6.23 3.73 22.18
CA ALA A 61 6.28 5.11 22.64
C ALA A 61 5.42 6.03 21.74
N GLY A 62 5.52 5.87 20.42
CA GLY A 62 4.80 6.67 19.43
C GLY A 62 3.35 6.25 19.21
N GLN A 63 2.54 6.10 20.26
CA GLN A 63 1.19 5.51 20.16
C GLN A 63 0.20 6.31 19.29
N ALA A 64 0.49 7.59 19.06
CA ALA A 64 -0.35 8.51 18.30
C ALA A 64 0.40 9.14 17.11
N LEU A 65 1.60 8.64 16.79
CA LEU A 65 2.47 9.24 15.79
C LEU A 65 2.79 8.24 14.70
N LEU A 66 2.66 8.69 13.45
CA LEU A 66 3.38 8.09 12.34
C LEU A 66 4.83 8.51 12.45
N GLU A 67 5.73 7.55 12.59
CA GLU A 67 7.16 7.81 12.64
C GLU A 67 7.86 7.15 11.46
N GLN A 68 8.79 7.88 10.86
CA GLN A 68 9.59 7.45 9.73
C GLN A 68 11.06 7.74 10.00
N ARG A 69 11.93 6.84 9.54
CA ARG A 69 13.39 6.97 9.56
C ARG A 69 13.93 6.80 8.14
N TYR A 70 14.94 7.60 7.82
CA TYR A 70 15.55 7.65 6.50
C TYR A 70 17.03 7.30 6.58
N GLY A 71 17.43 6.30 5.79
CA GLY A 71 18.82 5.87 5.64
C GLY A 71 19.38 6.31 4.29
N GLY A 72 19.65 7.60 4.13
CA GLY A 72 19.99 8.21 2.83
C GLY A 72 18.74 8.40 1.96
N THR A 73 18.89 8.29 0.64
CA THR A 73 17.79 8.53 -0.33
C THR A 73 17.05 7.27 -0.78
N ARG A 74 17.49 6.09 -0.31
CA ARG A 74 17.02 4.78 -0.83
C ARG A 74 16.37 3.89 0.22
N ARG A 75 16.37 4.32 1.49
CA ARG A 75 15.84 3.55 2.61
C ARG A 75 14.93 4.46 3.40
N MET A 76 13.66 4.12 3.43
CA MET A 76 12.63 4.75 4.25
C MET A 76 11.87 3.63 4.95
N TYR A 77 11.88 3.69 6.28
CA TYR A 77 11.23 2.75 7.17
C TYR A 77 10.24 3.54 8.02
N GLY A 78 8.98 3.12 8.09
CA GLY A 78 8.03 3.71 9.02
C GLY A 78 7.16 2.72 9.76
N LEU A 79 6.64 3.22 10.89
CA LEU A 79 5.70 2.52 11.75
C LEU A 79 4.51 3.44 12.00
N MET A 80 3.31 2.91 11.71
CA MET A 80 2.05 3.63 11.86
C MET A 80 1.11 2.89 12.81
N PRO A 81 0.71 3.48 13.94
CA PRO A 81 -0.42 3.00 14.71
C PRO A 81 -1.70 2.95 13.87
N THR A 82 -2.32 1.77 13.75
CA THR A 82 -3.55 1.59 12.94
C THR A 82 -4.75 1.10 13.72
N ALA A 83 -4.56 0.34 14.79
CA ALA A 83 -5.66 -0.15 15.62
C ALA A 83 -5.21 -0.49 17.04
N ARG A 84 -6.18 -0.68 17.95
CA ARG A 84 -5.95 -1.37 19.23
C ARG A 84 -6.60 -2.74 19.17
N ILE A 85 -5.83 -3.77 19.49
CA ILE A 85 -6.28 -5.17 19.53
C ILE A 85 -6.11 -5.66 20.97
N LYS A 86 -7.22 -5.72 21.72
CA LYS A 86 -7.20 -5.96 23.17
C LYS A 86 -6.31 -4.91 23.88
N ASP A 87 -5.25 -5.37 24.54
CA ASP A 87 -4.25 -4.59 25.27
C ASP A 87 -3.06 -4.16 24.39
N LYS A 88 -3.00 -4.58 23.12
CA LYS A 88 -1.89 -4.27 22.21
C LYS A 88 -2.23 -3.18 21.21
N LEU A 89 -1.21 -2.43 20.79
CA LEU A 89 -1.25 -1.51 19.67
C LEU A 89 -0.83 -2.25 18.39
N ARG A 90 -1.66 -2.17 17.35
CA ARG A 90 -1.31 -2.63 16.01
C ARG A 90 -0.54 -1.55 15.28
N LEU A 91 0.66 -1.89 14.84
CA LEU A 91 1.51 -1.05 14.00
C LEU A 91 1.54 -1.62 12.59
N SER A 92 1.32 -0.78 11.59
CA SER A 92 1.65 -1.08 10.20
C SER A 92 3.09 -0.67 9.93
N LEU A 93 3.92 -1.67 9.65
CA LEU A 93 5.27 -1.47 9.15
C LEU A 93 5.22 -1.22 7.66
N PHE A 94 6.00 -0.25 7.19
CA PHE A 94 6.27 -0.09 5.77
C PHE A 94 7.73 0.23 5.50
N TRP A 95 8.28 -0.37 4.45
CA TRP A 95 9.67 -0.22 4.02
C TRP A 95 9.72 0.05 2.51
N SER A 96 10.36 1.14 2.11
CA SER A 96 10.54 1.48 0.69
C SER A 96 11.51 0.51 0.03
N LEU A 97 11.10 -0.10 -1.07
CA LEU A 97 11.96 -0.96 -1.87
C LEU A 97 11.77 -0.65 -3.36
N PRO A 98 12.84 -0.46 -4.15
CA PRO A 98 12.71 -0.42 -5.61
C PRO A 98 12.07 -1.73 -6.08
N CYS A 99 11.09 -1.67 -6.99
CA CYS A 99 10.38 -2.86 -7.47
C CYS A 99 11.36 -3.89 -8.07
N ALA A 100 12.40 -3.42 -8.76
CA ALA A 100 13.48 -4.27 -9.29
C ALA A 100 14.31 -4.99 -8.21
N GLY A 101 14.29 -4.50 -6.96
CA GLY A 101 15.00 -5.09 -5.82
C GLY A 101 14.21 -6.18 -5.09
N TYR A 102 12.93 -6.41 -5.44
CA TYR A 102 12.07 -7.35 -4.71
C TYR A 102 12.59 -8.78 -4.70
N ALA A 103 12.99 -9.30 -5.86
CA ALA A 103 13.53 -10.67 -5.96
C ALA A 103 14.82 -10.85 -5.15
N ALA A 104 15.69 -9.83 -5.14
CA ALA A 104 16.92 -9.86 -4.36
C ALA A 104 16.64 -9.80 -2.85
N TRP A 105 15.64 -9.01 -2.43
CA TRP A 105 15.17 -8.99 -1.04
C TRP A 105 14.61 -10.36 -0.62
N GLN A 106 13.74 -10.99 -1.43
CA GLN A 106 13.21 -12.33 -1.12
C GLN A 106 14.29 -13.42 -0.99
N ALA A 107 15.38 -13.30 -1.75
CA ALA A 107 16.50 -14.25 -1.72
C ALA A 107 17.50 -13.99 -0.57
N ARG A 108 17.41 -12.83 0.09
CA ARG A 108 18.29 -12.46 1.21
C ARG A 108 17.90 -13.23 2.47
N SER A 109 18.84 -13.38 3.41
CA SER A 109 18.52 -13.82 4.77
C SER A 109 17.58 -12.83 5.46
N ILE A 110 16.53 -13.35 6.11
CA ILE A 110 15.60 -12.52 6.88
C ILE A 110 16.32 -11.84 8.06
N GLU A 111 17.29 -12.52 8.67
CA GLU A 111 18.05 -11.99 9.80
C GLU A 111 18.96 -10.84 9.38
N ASP A 112 19.56 -10.91 8.18
CA ASP A 112 20.37 -9.80 7.66
C ASP A 112 19.51 -8.57 7.41
N TRP A 113 18.26 -8.76 6.95
CA TRP A 113 17.33 -7.66 6.75
C TRP A 113 16.82 -7.08 8.08
N LYS A 114 16.52 -7.92 9.07
CA LYS A 114 16.20 -7.48 10.44
C LYS A 114 17.33 -6.66 11.04
N ALA A 115 18.58 -7.09 10.87
CA ALA A 115 19.74 -6.33 11.32
C ALA A 115 19.83 -4.94 10.66
N GLU A 116 19.52 -4.82 9.37
CA GLU A 116 19.45 -3.51 8.69
C GLU A 116 18.34 -2.61 9.21
N LEU A 117 17.15 -3.17 9.50
CA LEU A 117 16.05 -2.40 10.10
C LEU A 117 16.45 -1.85 11.47
N LEU A 118 17.12 -2.67 12.29
CA LEU A 118 17.57 -2.29 13.63
C LEU A 118 18.79 -1.35 13.63
N ASP A 119 19.67 -1.44 12.65
CA ASP A 119 20.75 -0.47 12.44
C ASP A 119 20.17 0.93 12.16
N LEU A 120 19.10 1.00 11.37
CA LEU A 120 18.43 2.26 11.06
C LEU A 120 17.57 2.77 12.22
N TRP A 121 16.91 1.87 12.94
CA TRP A 121 15.96 2.23 14.00
C TRP A 121 15.96 1.20 15.14
N PRO A 122 16.91 1.28 16.09
CA PRO A 122 17.03 0.31 17.18
C PRO A 122 15.77 0.20 18.04
N GLU A 123 15.07 1.32 18.27
CA GLU A 123 13.86 1.36 19.08
C GLU A 123 12.68 0.57 18.47
N SER A 124 12.76 0.17 17.19
CA SER A 124 11.75 -0.67 16.54
C SER A 124 11.86 -2.16 16.87
N SER A 125 12.80 -2.58 17.73
CA SER A 125 12.99 -3.99 18.16
C SER A 125 11.69 -4.72 18.51
N PRO A 126 10.75 -4.15 19.28
CA PRO A 126 9.49 -4.82 19.61
C PRO A 126 8.67 -5.25 18.39
N VAL A 127 8.85 -4.61 17.25
CA VAL A 127 8.25 -4.96 15.96
C VAL A 127 9.14 -5.92 15.18
N VAL A 128 10.42 -5.58 15.00
CA VAL A 128 11.36 -6.31 14.13
C VAL A 128 11.62 -7.74 14.61
N GLU A 129 11.64 -7.96 15.93
CA GLU A 129 11.82 -9.29 16.51
C GLU A 129 10.67 -10.26 16.18
N GLN A 130 9.48 -9.73 15.83
CA GLN A 130 8.32 -10.54 15.44
C GLN A 130 8.36 -10.96 13.95
N ILE A 131 9.34 -10.46 13.18
CA ILE A 131 9.55 -10.86 11.80
C ILE A 131 10.23 -12.23 11.78
N VAL A 132 9.53 -13.20 11.21
CA VAL A 132 9.98 -14.60 11.07
C VAL A 132 10.21 -15.00 9.61
N GLY A 133 9.67 -14.26 8.64
CA GLY A 133 9.82 -14.60 7.23
C GLY A 133 9.38 -13.50 6.26
N HIS A 134 9.83 -13.63 5.01
CA HIS A 134 9.53 -12.67 3.93
C HIS A 134 8.05 -12.72 3.53
N GLU A 135 7.40 -13.88 3.67
CA GLU A 135 6.00 -14.12 3.35
C GLU A 135 5.01 -13.33 4.19
N GLN A 136 5.45 -12.74 5.31
CA GLN A 136 4.63 -11.82 6.11
C GLN A 136 4.37 -10.49 5.41
N PHE A 137 5.15 -10.15 4.38
CA PHE A 137 5.12 -8.86 3.70
C PHE A 137 4.51 -8.96 2.31
N ALA A 138 3.65 -7.99 2.01
CA ALA A 138 3.21 -7.70 0.65
C ALA A 138 3.98 -6.50 0.09
N LEU A 139 4.22 -6.48 -1.23
CA LEU A 139 4.77 -5.33 -1.96
C LEU A 139 3.65 -4.56 -2.66
#